data_AF-A0A0C2VG82-F1
#
_entry.id   AF-A0A0C2VG82-F1
#
_cell.length_a   1.000
_cell.length_b   1.000
_cell.length_c   1.000
_cell.angle_alpha   90.00
_cell.angle_beta   90.00
_cell.angle_gamma   90.00
#
_symmetry.space_group_name_H-M   'P 1'
#
loop_
_entity.id
_entity.type
_entity.pdbx_description
1 polymer ?
#
loop_
_entity_poly.entity_id
_entity_poly.type
_entity_poly.pdbx_seq_one_letter_code
_entity_poly.pdbx_strand_id
1 'polypeptide(L)'
;MGWLIHLHLISAIAWIGGSIFMFVLGIFMRDKASQKEVYPRIGPLFGYYQIVSLLLLVSTGIFMISQNGLLSLLLDGNQSEIVLTLQKKLILVGFLIVFTIIHFIIAYKTNTKERTILQNIISRGSSLLIFFLNLWILHYAIMIRHYL
;
A
#
# COMPACT_ATOMS: atom_id res chain seq x y z
N MET A 1 -16.71 17.48 -1.05
CA MET A 1 -15.68 17.22 -2.08
C MET A 1 -14.24 17.39 -1.58
N GLY A 2 -13.80 18.58 -1.15
CA GLY A 2 -12.38 18.87 -0.91
C GLY A 2 -11.68 18.04 0.18
N TRP A 3 -12.29 17.88 1.36
CA TRP A 3 -11.58 17.27 2.50
C TRP A 3 -11.24 15.78 2.33
N LEU A 4 -12.07 15.03 1.62
CA LEU A 4 -11.87 13.59 1.41
C LEU A 4 -10.68 13.31 0.50
N ILE A 5 -10.52 14.10 -0.58
CA ILE A 5 -9.36 13.98 -1.44
C ILE A 5 -8.09 14.41 -0.69
N HIS A 6 -8.14 15.43 0.17
CA HIS A 6 -7.00 15.81 1.01
C HIS A 6 -6.61 14.68 1.97
N LEU A 7 -7.58 14.06 2.65
CA LEU A 7 -7.33 12.94 3.55
C LEU A 7 -6.78 11.71 2.79
N HIS A 8 -7.32 11.40 1.62
CA HIS A 8 -6.83 10.32 0.77
C HIS A 8 -5.38 10.58 0.32
N LEU A 9 -5.07 11.80 -0.12
CA LEU A 9 -3.72 12.19 -0.56
C LEU A 9 -2.71 12.17 0.59
N ILE A 10 -3.06 12.70 1.76
CA ILE A 10 -2.20 12.63 2.95
C ILE A 10 -1.93 11.17 3.32
N SER A 11 -2.95 10.32 3.28
CA SER A 11 -2.81 8.88 3.56
C SER A 11 -1.95 8.19 2.49
N ALA A 12 -2.04 8.60 1.22
CA ALA A 12 -1.23 8.06 0.13
C ALA A 12 0.24 8.45 0.28
N ILE A 13 0.51 9.72 0.60
CA ILE A 13 1.85 10.24 0.88
C ILE A 13 2.43 9.52 2.09
N ALA A 14 1.65 9.36 3.15
CA ALA A 14 2.05 8.62 4.34
C ALA A 14 2.44 7.17 4.00
N TRP A 15 1.57 6.47 3.28
CA TRP A 15 1.78 5.08 2.89
C TRP A 15 3.01 4.88 2.00
N ILE A 16 3.09 5.63 0.88
CA ILE A 16 4.18 5.55 -0.09
C ILE A 16 5.49 6.05 0.54
N GLY A 17 5.47 7.21 1.18
CA GLY A 17 6.64 7.81 1.82
C GLY A 17 7.21 6.94 2.93
N GLY A 18 6.34 6.34 3.75
CA GLY A 18 6.77 5.33 4.71
C GLY A 18 7.46 4.16 4.05
N SER A 19 6.88 3.61 2.97
CA SER A 19 7.46 2.44 2.27
C SER A 19 8.85 2.75 1.72
N ILE A 20 9.04 3.96 1.16
CA ILE A 20 10.32 4.45 0.67
C ILE A 20 11.31 4.58 1.82
N PHE A 21 10.90 5.19 2.94
CA PHE A 21 11.75 5.34 4.12
C PHE A 21 12.29 3.99 4.61
N MET A 22 11.43 2.97 4.77
CA MET A 22 11.87 1.65 5.23
C MET A 22 12.74 0.92 4.21
N PHE A 23 12.46 1.09 2.91
CA PHE A 23 13.29 0.55 1.85
C PHE A 23 14.70 1.15 1.87
N VAL A 24 14.78 2.48 1.97
CA VAL A 24 16.03 3.23 2.09
C VAL A 24 16.78 2.82 3.36
N LEU A 25 16.10 2.74 4.51
CA LEU A 25 16.70 2.25 5.75
C LEU A 25 17.33 0.86 5.56
N GLY A 26 16.67 -0.03 4.83
CA GLY A 26 17.18 -1.35 4.47
C GLY A 26 18.44 -1.36 3.61
N ILE A 27 18.61 -0.35 2.74
CA ILE A 27 19.81 -0.19 1.88
C ILE A 27 20.99 0.36 2.69
N PHE A 28 20.74 1.35 3.56
CA PHE A 28 21.77 2.07 4.30
C PHE A 28 22.23 1.31 5.55
N MET A 29 21.32 0.66 6.27
CA MET A 29 21.64 -0.10 7.48
C MET A 29 22.09 -1.52 7.11
N ARG A 30 23.34 -1.67 6.66
CA ARG A 30 23.88 -2.98 6.21
C ARG A 30 24.36 -3.87 7.35
N ASP A 31 24.79 -3.27 8.46
CA ASP A 31 25.31 -4.00 9.61
C ASP A 31 24.22 -4.79 10.33
N LYS A 32 24.51 -6.06 10.63
CA LYS A 32 23.55 -7.01 11.20
C LYS A 32 23.25 -6.74 12.66
N ALA A 33 24.22 -6.25 13.43
CA ALA A 33 24.00 -5.89 14.83
C ALA A 33 23.03 -4.70 14.91
N SER A 34 23.28 -3.66 14.10
CA SER A 34 22.42 -2.48 14.00
C SER A 34 21.00 -2.82 13.54
N GLN A 35 20.85 -3.69 12.53
CA GLN A 35 19.53 -4.19 12.10
C GLN A 35 18.77 -4.89 13.24
N LYS A 36 19.46 -5.71 14.04
CA LYS A 36 18.87 -6.45 15.17
C LYS A 36 18.45 -5.53 16.32
N GLU A 37 19.06 -4.37 16.47
CA GLU A 37 18.64 -3.39 17.48
C GLU A 37 17.45 -2.54 17.01
N VAL A 38 17.49 -2.05 15.76
CA VAL A 38 16.54 -1.05 15.28
C VAL A 38 15.23 -1.68 14.79
N TYR A 39 15.30 -2.75 14.00
CA TYR A 39 14.09 -3.31 13.36
C TYR A 39 13.05 -3.84 14.33
N PRO A 40 13.38 -4.51 15.44
CA PRO A 40 12.36 -4.99 16.38
C PRO A 40 11.59 -3.85 17.08
N ARG A 41 12.21 -2.67 17.21
CA ARG A 41 11.62 -1.48 17.84
C ARG A 41 10.80 -0.66 16.83
N ILE A 42 11.37 -0.39 15.65
CA ILE A 42 10.72 0.43 14.62
C ILE A 42 9.66 -0.35 13.83
N GLY A 43 9.88 -1.65 13.62
CA GLY A 43 8.99 -2.52 12.84
C GLY A 43 7.52 -2.46 13.29
N PRO A 44 7.21 -2.67 14.58
CA PRO A 44 5.84 -2.57 15.09
C PRO A 44 5.24 -1.17 14.91
N LEU A 45 5.97 -0.11 15.28
CA LEU A 45 5.52 1.27 15.14
C LEU A 45 5.15 1.60 13.69
N PHE A 46 6.07 1.29 12.78
CA PHE A 46 5.87 1.47 11.35
C PHE A 46 4.71 0.62 10.84
N GLY A 47 4.55 -0.59 11.39
CA GLY A 47 3.47 -1.49 11.08
C GLY A 47 2.09 -0.91 11.39
N TYR A 48 1.89 -0.41 12.61
CA TYR A 48 0.63 0.24 13.00
C TYR A 48 0.32 1.45 12.12
N TYR A 49 1.33 2.29 11.90
CA TYR A 49 1.24 3.45 11.02
C TYR A 49 0.77 3.09 9.60
N GLN A 50 1.34 2.04 9.01
CA GLN A 50 0.95 1.59 7.68
C GLN A 50 -0.47 1.04 7.67
N ILE A 51 -0.88 0.26 8.67
CA ILE A 51 -2.25 -0.27 8.76
C ILE A 51 -3.27 0.89 8.81
N VAL A 52 -3.03 1.90 9.65
CA VAL A 52 -3.91 3.08 9.72
C VAL A 52 -3.96 3.80 8.37
N SER A 53 -2.82 4.00 7.72
CA SER A 53 -2.75 4.67 6.42
C SER A 53 -3.51 3.88 5.34
N LEU A 54 -3.40 2.54 5.33
CA LEU A 54 -4.14 1.68 4.39
C LEU A 54 -5.64 1.72 4.62
N LEU A 55 -6.09 1.67 5.88
CA LEU A 55 -7.50 1.77 6.22
C LEU A 55 -8.09 3.10 5.76
N LEU A 56 -7.36 4.20 5.97
CA LEU A 56 -7.76 5.51 5.47
C LEU A 56 -7.79 5.55 3.94
N LEU A 57 -6.79 4.99 3.26
CA LEU A 57 -6.76 4.93 1.80
C LEU A 57 -7.94 4.17 1.20
N VAL A 58 -8.23 2.98 1.73
CA VAL A 58 -9.31 2.13 1.24
C VAL A 58 -10.67 2.79 1.53
N SER A 59 -10.89 3.26 2.76
CA SER A 59 -12.17 3.88 3.14
C SER A 59 -12.45 5.16 2.36
N THR A 60 -11.49 6.09 2.29
CA THR A 60 -11.65 7.33 1.52
C THR A 60 -11.72 7.06 0.03
N GLY A 61 -11.02 6.06 -0.50
CA GLY A 61 -11.10 5.65 -1.90
C GLY A 61 -12.50 5.14 -2.28
N ILE A 62 -13.06 4.23 -1.47
CA ILE A 62 -14.44 3.73 -1.66
C ILE A 62 -15.44 4.87 -1.60
N PHE A 63 -15.28 5.77 -0.63
CA PHE A 63 -16.18 6.90 -0.47
C PHE A 63 -16.14 7.85 -1.68
N MET A 64 -14.96 8.16 -2.22
CA MET A 64 -14.83 8.96 -3.44
C MET A 64 -15.46 8.29 -4.67
N ILE A 65 -15.31 6.96 -4.81
CA ILE A 65 -15.95 6.19 -5.89
C ILE A 65 -17.48 6.31 -5.81
N SER A 66 -18.04 6.17 -4.60
CA SER A 66 -19.48 6.30 -4.38
C SER A 66 -19.97 7.72 -4.65
N GLN A 67 -19.30 8.75 -4.12
CA GLN A 67 -19.73 10.15 -4.29
C GLN A 67 -19.67 10.64 -5.73
N ASN A 68 -18.74 10.13 -6.53
CA ASN A 68 -18.61 10.51 -7.94
C ASN A 68 -19.53 9.69 -8.86
N GLY A 69 -20.44 8.88 -8.31
CA GLY A 69 -21.35 8.03 -9.11
C GLY A 69 -20.65 6.89 -9.86
N LEU A 70 -19.38 6.63 -9.57
CA LEU A 70 -18.58 5.62 -10.27
C LEU A 70 -18.95 4.19 -9.83
N LEU A 71 -19.56 4.03 -8.65
CA LEU A 71 -19.94 2.71 -8.14
C LEU A 71 -21.00 2.03 -9.01
N SER A 72 -22.04 2.74 -9.45
CA SER A 72 -23.05 2.18 -10.35
C SER A 72 -22.45 1.85 -11.72
N LEU A 73 -21.56 2.70 -12.23
CA LEU A 73 -20.86 2.49 -13.50
C LEU A 73 -19.88 1.30 -13.47
N LEU A 74 -19.40 0.92 -12.28
CA LEU A 74 -18.58 -0.30 -12.13
C LEU A 74 -19.43 -1.58 -12.23
N LEU A 75 -20.73 -1.50 -11.92
CA LEU A 75 -21.62 -2.65 -11.80
C LEU A 75 -22.51 -2.86 -13.05
N ASP A 76 -22.75 -1.82 -13.83
CA ASP A 76 -23.61 -1.84 -15.02
C ASP A 76 -22.89 -2.30 -16.31
N GLY A 77 -21.60 -2.61 -16.24
CA GLY A 77 -20.80 -3.04 -17.38
C GLY A 77 -20.29 -1.91 -18.28
N ASN A 78 -20.33 -0.66 -17.82
CA ASN A 78 -19.81 0.50 -18.56
C ASN A 78 -18.34 0.32 -18.97
N GLN A 79 -18.02 0.60 -20.23
CA GLN A 79 -16.68 0.46 -20.81
C GLN A 79 -15.98 1.80 -21.09
N SER A 80 -16.41 2.88 -20.46
CA SER A 80 -15.68 4.16 -20.54
C SER A 80 -14.26 4.03 -20.01
N GLU A 81 -13.36 4.86 -20.53
CA GLU A 81 -11.95 4.83 -20.15
C GLU A 81 -11.75 5.01 -18.64
N ILE A 82 -12.53 5.90 -18.01
CA ILE A 82 -12.49 6.13 -16.56
C ILE A 82 -12.88 4.88 -15.77
N VAL A 83 -13.92 4.15 -16.19
CA VAL A 83 -14.39 2.93 -15.52
C VAL A 83 -13.37 1.80 -15.69
N LEU A 84 -12.88 1.55 -16.90
CA LEU A 84 -11.87 0.53 -17.16
C LEU A 84 -10.57 0.81 -16.39
N THR A 85 -10.18 2.07 -16.30
CA THR A 85 -9.01 2.50 -15.53
C THR A 85 -9.21 2.30 -14.03
N LEU A 86 -10.40 2.64 -13.52
CA LEU A 86 -10.77 2.42 -12.13
C LEU A 86 -10.79 0.92 -11.77
N GLN A 87 -11.34 0.06 -12.63
CA GLN A 87 -11.33 -1.40 -12.43
C GLN A 87 -9.90 -1.94 -12.31
N LYS A 88 -8.99 -1.56 -13.23
CA LYS A 88 -7.58 -1.93 -13.17
C LYS A 88 -6.93 -1.47 -11.86
N LYS A 89 -7.20 -0.23 -11.44
CA LYS A 89 -6.72 0.29 -10.14
C LYS A 89 -7.22 -0.55 -8.97
N LEU A 90 -8.51 -0.88 -8.93
CA LEU A 90 -9.11 -1.66 -7.84
C LEU A 90 -8.54 -3.08 -7.76
N ILE A 91 -8.30 -3.72 -8.91
CA ILE A 91 -7.65 -5.04 -8.97
C ILE A 91 -6.25 -4.96 -8.34
N LEU A 92 -5.45 -3.95 -8.70
CA LEU A 92 -4.13 -3.77 -8.13
C LEU A 92 -4.15 -3.44 -6.64
N VAL A 93 -5.11 -2.63 -6.18
CA VAL A 93 -5.34 -2.37 -4.75
C VAL A 93 -5.67 -3.68 -4.02
N GLY A 94 -6.50 -4.55 -4.62
CA GLY A 94 -6.81 -5.87 -4.09
C GLY A 94 -5.56 -6.73 -3.90
N PHE A 95 -4.71 -6.84 -4.93
CA PHE A 95 -3.42 -7.53 -4.81
C PHE A 95 -2.53 -6.91 -3.73
N LEU A 96 -2.43 -5.58 -3.69
CA LEU A 96 -1.64 -4.87 -2.69
C LEU A 96 -2.09 -5.21 -1.27
N ILE A 97 -3.40 -5.25 -0.99
CA ILE A 97 -3.94 -5.61 0.32
C ILE A 97 -3.55 -7.05 0.68
N VAL A 98 -3.72 -8.01 -0.24
CA VAL A 98 -3.35 -9.42 0.00
C VAL A 98 -1.87 -9.56 0.32
N PHE A 99 -0.99 -8.96 -0.49
CA PHE A 99 0.45 -9.02 -0.23
C PHE A 99 0.83 -8.31 1.06
N THR A 100 0.17 -7.20 1.39
CA THR A 100 0.36 -6.48 2.64
C THR A 100 0.03 -7.39 3.83
N ILE A 101 -1.13 -8.06 3.82
CA ILE A 101 -1.52 -8.99 4.89
C ILE A 101 -0.49 -10.10 5.06
N ILE A 102 -0.06 -10.73 3.96
CA ILE A 102 0.98 -11.78 3.98
C ILE A 102 2.28 -11.24 4.58
N HIS A 103 2.73 -10.07 4.12
CA HIS A 103 3.93 -9.41 4.61
C HIS A 103 3.85 -9.15 6.12
N PHE A 104 2.73 -8.60 6.59
CA PHE A 104 2.50 -8.29 7.99
C PHE A 104 2.47 -9.54 8.87
N ILE A 105 1.80 -10.61 8.45
CA ILE A 105 1.75 -11.87 9.20
C ILE A 105 3.18 -12.42 9.40
N ILE A 106 4.00 -12.42 8.35
CA ILE A 106 5.39 -12.88 8.45
C ILE A 106 6.20 -11.95 9.34
N ALA A 107 6.09 -10.64 9.13
CA ALA A 107 6.81 -9.63 9.91
C ALA A 107 6.50 -9.75 11.41
N TYR A 108 5.22 -9.87 11.78
CA TYR A 108 4.79 -10.05 13.16
C TYR A 108 5.32 -11.33 13.78
N LYS A 109 5.18 -12.48 13.09
CA LYS A 109 5.67 -13.79 13.58
C LYS A 109 7.18 -13.83 13.79
N THR A 110 7.93 -12.96 13.10
CA THR A 110 9.39 -12.97 13.06
C THR A 110 10.02 -11.70 13.62
N ASN A 111 9.27 -10.86 14.34
CA ASN A 111 9.79 -9.58 14.83
C ASN A 111 10.98 -9.74 15.79
N THR A 112 10.95 -10.78 16.63
CA THR A 112 11.99 -11.10 17.63
C THR A 112 12.69 -12.44 17.36
N LYS A 113 12.39 -13.07 16.23
CA LYS A 113 12.87 -14.41 15.88
C LYS A 113 13.59 -14.37 14.54
N GLU A 114 14.56 -15.25 14.35
CA GLU A 114 15.21 -15.36 13.04
C GLU A 114 14.25 -15.95 12.00
N ARG A 115 14.24 -15.34 10.81
CA ARG A 115 13.44 -15.80 9.68
C ARG A 115 14.09 -17.00 9.02
N THR A 116 13.27 -17.98 8.64
CA THR A 116 13.72 -19.03 7.72
C THR A 116 14.03 -18.45 6.34
N ILE A 117 14.78 -19.19 5.52
CA ILE A 117 15.12 -18.77 4.15
C ILE A 117 13.86 -18.44 3.35
N LEU A 118 12.83 -19.28 3.43
CA LEU A 118 11.56 -19.08 2.75
C LEU A 118 10.84 -17.82 3.25
N GLN A 119 10.79 -17.59 4.56
CA GLN A 119 10.21 -16.37 5.14
C GLN A 119 10.95 -15.11 4.69
N ASN A 120 12.28 -15.17 4.58
CA ASN A 120 13.08 -14.06 4.08
C ASN A 120 12.79 -13.75 2.62
N ILE A 121 12.72 -14.76 1.76
CA ILE A 121 12.41 -14.58 0.33
C ILE A 121 11.00 -14.01 0.18
N ILE A 122 10.00 -14.58 0.84
CA ILE A 122 8.62 -14.11 0.75
C ILE A 122 8.49 -12.69 1.32
N SER A 123 9.11 -12.39 2.46
CA SER A 123 9.04 -11.06 3.07
C SER A 123 9.67 -9.98 2.18
N ARG A 124 10.84 -10.25 1.59
CA ARG A 124 11.51 -9.32 0.67
C ARG A 124 10.77 -9.18 -0.66
N GLY A 125 10.37 -10.30 -1.24
CA GLY A 125 9.63 -10.34 -2.51
C GLY A 125 8.29 -9.61 -2.40
N SER A 126 7.51 -9.88 -1.33
CA SER A 126 6.26 -9.15 -1.07
C SER A 126 6.49 -7.66 -0.89
N SER A 127 7.52 -7.23 -0.15
CA SER A 127 7.84 -5.80 0.04
C SER A 127 8.13 -5.11 -1.30
N LEU A 128 8.96 -5.73 -2.14
CA LEU A 128 9.31 -5.20 -3.45
C LEU A 128 8.10 -5.14 -4.39
N LEU A 129 7.27 -6.18 -4.38
CA LEU A 129 6.06 -6.23 -5.18
C LEU A 129 5.05 -5.17 -4.72
N ILE A 130 4.84 -4.99 -3.41
CA ILE A 130 4.01 -3.92 -2.84
C ILE A 130 4.52 -2.55 -3.31
N PHE A 131 5.83 -2.32 -3.29
CA PHE A 131 6.42 -1.07 -3.78
C PHE A 131 6.04 -0.80 -5.25
N PHE A 132 6.23 -1.77 -6.15
CA PHE A 132 5.86 -1.60 -7.56
C PHE A 132 4.34 -1.47 -7.78
N LEU A 133 3.52 -2.22 -7.04
CA LEU A 133 2.07 -2.09 -7.07
C LEU A 133 1.63 -0.67 -6.71
N ASN A 134 2.26 -0.05 -5.71
CA ASN A 134 1.98 1.34 -5.34
C ASN A 134 2.25 2.33 -6.47
N LEU A 135 3.37 2.18 -7.18
CA LEU A 135 3.68 3.04 -8.33
C LEU A 135 2.63 2.91 -9.44
N TRP A 136 2.14 1.70 -9.68
CA TRP A 136 1.14 1.46 -10.70
C TRP A 136 -0.27 1.93 -10.29
N ILE A 137 -0.62 1.78 -9.01
CA ILE A 137 -1.86 2.33 -8.43
C ILE A 137 -1.84 3.85 -8.51
N LEU A 138 -0.70 4.49 -8.22
CA LEU A 138 -0.50 5.93 -8.38
C LEU A 138 -0.67 6.36 -9.84
N HIS A 139 -0.07 5.63 -10.78
CA HIS A 139 -0.24 5.89 -12.21
C HIS A 139 -1.73 5.91 -12.60
N TYR A 140 -2.51 4.89 -12.22
CA TYR A 140 -3.95 4.90 -12.49
C TYR A 140 -4.71 5.98 -11.73
N ALA A 141 -4.28 6.37 -10.54
CA ALA A 141 -4.88 7.50 -9.83
C ALA A 141 -4.71 8.81 -10.60
N ILE A 142 -3.53 9.04 -11.20
CA ILE A 142 -3.26 10.21 -12.05
C ILE A 142 -4.12 10.16 -13.33
N MET A 143 -4.21 8.99 -13.97
CA MET A 143 -5.06 8.81 -15.15
C MET A 143 -6.54 9.11 -14.86
N ILE A 144 -7.09 8.57 -13.77
CA ILE A 144 -8.47 8.86 -13.35
C ILE A 144 -8.68 10.36 -13.11
N ARG A 145 -7.69 11.04 -12.52
CA ARG A 145 -7.78 12.49 -12.31
C ARG A 145 -7.69 13.28 -13.61
N HIS A 146 -7.05 12.76 -14.65
CA HIS A 146 -7.04 13.40 -15.96
C HIS A 146 -8.39 13.32 -16.67
N TYR A 147 -9.17 12.26 -16.41
CA TYR A 147 -10.50 12.06 -16.98
C TYR A 147 -11.63 12.83 -16.27
N LEU A 148 -11.38 13.31 -15.05
CA LEU A 148 -12.32 14.07 -14.21
C LEU A 148 -12.04 15.57 -14.30
#